data_AF-A0A2E0XIV3-F1
#
_entry.id   AF-A0A2E0XIV3-F1
#
_cell.length_a   1.000
_cell.length_b   1.000
_cell.length_c   1.000
_cell.angle_alpha   90.00
_cell.angle_beta   90.00
_cell.angle_gamma   90.00
#
_symmetry.space_group_name_H-M   'P 1'
#
loop_
_entity.id
_entity.type
_entity.pdbx_description
1 polymer ?
#
loop_
_entity_poly.entity_id
_entity_poly.type
_entity_poly.pdbx_seq_one_letter_code
_entity_poly.pdbx_strand_id
1 'polypeptide(L)'
;MDQQTDNIRIPSESFQTLISRLYQSVDVPEADADTVARMQVETDERGVYSHGTRALPGYVRGIIKGGINPKPAPRVLTEAPATAFIDADNSLGHGAAACFAMMALPAKMIGFSTTKTGGASVVPHGGSSGLLGNHPIAYAIPTQAEPPIVLDMACGWIAWGHVGT
;
A
#
# COMPACT_ATOMS: atom_id res chain seq x y z
N MET A 1 5.92 18.64 -26.11
CA MET A 1 6.39 17.45 -26.84
C MET A 1 5.41 16.36 -26.45
N ASP A 2 4.31 16.24 -27.21
CA ASP A 2 3.24 15.26 -26.93
C ASP A 2 3.77 13.86 -27.22
N GLN A 3 4.24 13.17 -26.18
CA GLN A 3 4.36 11.72 -26.25
C GLN A 3 2.96 11.16 -26.06
N GLN A 4 2.32 10.85 -27.18
CA GLN A 4 1.11 10.05 -27.19
C GLN A 4 1.47 8.68 -26.64
N THR A 5 1.18 8.45 -25.37
CA THR A 5 1.39 7.15 -24.72
C THR A 5 0.37 6.17 -25.28
N ASP A 6 0.84 5.13 -25.97
CA ASP A 6 0.00 4.00 -26.36
C ASP A 6 -0.50 3.29 -25.08
N ASN A 7 -1.68 3.68 -24.63
CA ASN A 7 -2.31 3.12 -23.45
C ASN A 7 -3.09 1.86 -23.83
N ILE A 8 -2.85 0.76 -23.10
CA ILE A 8 -3.61 -0.47 -23.21
C ILE A 8 -4.58 -0.59 -22.04
N ARG A 9 -5.80 -1.08 -22.30
CA ARG A 9 -6.75 -1.45 -21.24
C ARG A 9 -6.64 -2.94 -20.99
N ILE A 10 -6.50 -3.31 -19.72
CA ILE A 10 -6.41 -4.70 -19.28
C ILE A 10 -7.52 -4.95 -18.27
N PRO A 11 -8.28 -6.06 -18.36
CA PRO A 11 -9.24 -6.45 -17.33
C PRO A 11 -8.55 -6.67 -15.97
N SER A 12 -9.16 -6.16 -14.90
CA SER A 12 -8.58 -6.19 -13.55
C SER A 12 -8.26 -7.61 -13.07
N GLU A 13 -9.14 -8.58 -13.32
CA GLU A 13 -8.92 -9.99 -12.95
C GLU A 13 -7.70 -10.60 -13.66
N SER A 14 -7.56 -10.34 -14.96
CA SER A 14 -6.41 -10.78 -15.75
C SER A 14 -5.13 -10.14 -15.26
N PHE A 15 -5.19 -8.85 -14.89
CA PHE A 15 -4.03 -8.13 -14.39
C PHE A 15 -3.64 -8.62 -12.99
N GLN A 16 -4.59 -8.83 -12.08
CA GLN A 16 -4.34 -9.42 -10.76
C GLN A 16 -3.69 -10.80 -10.89
N THR A 17 -4.19 -11.65 -11.79
CA THR A 17 -3.61 -12.98 -12.05
C THR A 17 -2.15 -12.87 -12.51
N LEU A 18 -1.84 -11.93 -13.40
CA LEU A 18 -0.48 -11.67 -13.85
C LEU A 18 0.42 -11.22 -12.69
N ILE A 19 -0.02 -10.24 -11.91
CA ILE A 19 0.76 -9.68 -10.78
C ILE A 19 1.01 -10.75 -9.72
N SER A 20 0.01 -11.58 -9.38
CA SER A 20 0.18 -12.70 -8.44
C SER A 20 1.24 -13.69 -8.93
N ARG A 21 1.21 -14.09 -10.21
CA ARG A 21 2.23 -14.98 -10.79
C ARG A 21 3.64 -14.39 -10.75
N LEU A 22 3.77 -13.06 -10.87
CA LEU A 22 5.07 -12.37 -10.76
C LEU A 22 5.60 -12.36 -9.33
N TYR A 23 4.74 -12.34 -8.31
CA TYR A 23 5.16 -12.52 -6.92
C TYR A 23 5.54 -13.97 -6.62
N GLN A 24 4.78 -14.94 -7.14
CA GLN A 24 5.08 -16.36 -6.99
C GLN A 24 6.42 -16.75 -7.64
N SER A 25 6.81 -16.10 -8.74
CA SER A 25 8.11 -16.34 -9.38
C SER A 25 9.31 -15.90 -8.55
N VAL A 26 9.08 -15.12 -7.49
CA VAL A 26 10.07 -14.74 -6.47
C VAL A 26 9.72 -15.31 -5.09
N ASP A 27 9.19 -16.53 -5.07
CA ASP A 27 8.96 -17.36 -3.88
C ASP A 27 7.85 -16.88 -2.93
N VAL A 28 7.05 -15.88 -3.28
CA VAL A 28 5.90 -15.50 -2.45
C VAL A 28 4.81 -16.58 -2.52
N PRO A 29 4.27 -17.09 -1.40
CA PRO A 29 3.18 -18.06 -1.40
C PRO A 29 1.95 -17.53 -2.15
N GLU A 30 1.21 -18.39 -2.82
CA GLU A 30 0.06 -18.03 -3.66
C GLU A 30 -0.96 -17.14 -2.92
N ALA A 31 -1.34 -17.49 -1.70
CA ALA A 31 -2.30 -16.71 -0.92
C ALA A 31 -1.82 -15.28 -0.60
N ASP A 32 -0.52 -15.12 -0.32
CA ASP A 32 0.08 -13.81 -0.05
C ASP A 32 0.24 -13.01 -1.35
N ALA A 33 0.65 -13.68 -2.43
CA ALA A 33 0.78 -13.13 -3.77
C ALA A 33 -0.57 -12.60 -4.29
N ASP A 34 -1.65 -13.35 -4.10
CA ASP A 34 -3.01 -12.94 -4.46
C ASP A 34 -3.48 -11.74 -3.65
N THR A 35 -3.14 -11.71 -2.36
CA THR A 35 -3.50 -10.60 -1.47
C THR A 35 -2.83 -9.30 -1.90
N VAL A 36 -1.51 -9.31 -2.13
CA VAL A 36 -0.78 -8.11 -2.56
C VAL A 36 -1.16 -7.69 -3.98
N ALA A 37 -1.38 -8.66 -4.89
CA ALA A 37 -1.81 -8.38 -6.25
C ALA A 37 -3.18 -7.70 -6.27
N ARG A 38 -4.14 -8.24 -5.50
CA ARG A 38 -5.46 -7.63 -5.36
C ARG A 38 -5.36 -6.20 -4.83
N MET A 39 -4.62 -5.98 -3.74
CA MET A 39 -4.44 -4.64 -3.18
C MET A 39 -3.84 -3.64 -4.19
N GLN A 40 -2.83 -4.05 -4.97
CA GLN A 40 -2.21 -3.19 -5.96
C GLN A 40 -3.15 -2.85 -7.12
N VAL A 41 -3.87 -3.83 -7.65
CA VAL A 41 -4.84 -3.61 -8.74
C VAL A 41 -6.01 -2.75 -8.26
N GLU A 42 -6.54 -3.04 -7.07
CA GLU A 42 -7.57 -2.22 -6.43
C GLU A 42 -7.12 -0.77 -6.21
N THR A 43 -5.83 -0.55 -5.93
CA THR A 43 -5.25 0.79 -5.79
C THR A 43 -5.17 1.51 -7.14
N ASP A 44 -4.84 0.78 -8.22
CA ASP A 44 -4.85 1.32 -9.58
C ASP A 44 -6.27 1.67 -10.05
N GLU A 45 -7.27 0.84 -9.74
CA GLU A 45 -8.68 1.12 -10.05
C GLU A 45 -9.20 2.39 -9.39
N ARG A 46 -8.62 2.76 -8.24
CA ARG A 46 -8.90 4.03 -7.54
C ARG A 46 -8.08 5.21 -8.08
N GLY A 47 -7.26 4.99 -9.11
CA GLY A 47 -6.43 6.02 -9.73
C GLY A 47 -5.17 6.37 -8.94
N VAL A 48 -4.79 5.58 -7.93
CA VAL A 48 -3.62 5.84 -7.07
C VAL A 48 -2.40 5.03 -7.56
N TYR A 49 -2.05 5.22 -8.83
CA TYR A 49 -1.03 4.39 -9.52
C TYR A 49 0.33 4.35 -8.83
N SER A 50 0.71 5.41 -8.11
CA SER A 50 1.97 5.48 -7.37
C SER A 50 2.16 4.39 -6.30
N HIS A 51 1.06 3.80 -5.81
CA HIS A 51 1.07 2.76 -4.77
C HIS A 51 0.40 1.46 -5.22
N GLY A 52 -0.10 1.40 -6.47
CA GLY A 52 -0.64 0.19 -7.08
C GLY A 52 0.45 -0.63 -7.78
N THR A 53 0.16 -1.17 -8.97
CA THR A 53 1.07 -2.12 -9.63
C THR A 53 2.39 -1.51 -10.09
N ARG A 54 2.47 -0.17 -10.18
CA ARG A 54 3.73 0.55 -10.43
C ARG A 54 4.83 0.22 -9.40
N ALA A 55 4.44 -0.13 -8.17
CA ALA A 55 5.37 -0.47 -7.11
C ALA A 55 5.99 -1.88 -7.26
N LEU A 56 5.37 -2.76 -8.05
CA LEU A 56 5.76 -4.17 -8.21
C LEU A 56 7.26 -4.36 -8.48
N PRO A 57 7.91 -3.66 -9.44
CA PRO A 57 9.34 -3.86 -9.69
C PRO A 57 10.22 -3.55 -8.48
N GLY A 58 9.78 -2.62 -7.61
CA GLY A 58 10.44 -2.32 -6.34
C GLY A 58 10.38 -3.50 -5.38
N TYR A 59 9.19 -4.07 -5.19
CA TYR A 59 8.99 -5.24 -4.34
C TYR A 59 9.77 -6.47 -4.82
N VAL A 60 9.64 -6.81 -6.11
CA VAL A 60 10.36 -7.94 -6.73
C VAL A 60 11.88 -7.80 -6.55
N ARG A 61 12.44 -6.61 -6.80
CA ARG A 61 13.86 -6.34 -6.56
C ARG A 61 14.24 -6.44 -5.08
N GLY A 62 13.37 -5.99 -4.18
CA GLY A 62 13.55 -6.09 -2.74
C GLY A 62 13.67 -7.54 -2.28
N ILE A 63 12.80 -8.41 -2.80
CA ILE A 63 12.82 -9.85 -2.52
C ILE A 63 14.09 -10.50 -3.07
N ILE A 64 14.42 -10.26 -4.35
CA ILE A 64 15.62 -10.83 -5.00
C ILE A 64 16.90 -10.43 -4.25
N LYS A 65 16.96 -9.22 -3.69
CA LYS A 65 18.10 -8.73 -2.91
C LYS A 65 18.11 -9.20 -1.45
N GLY A 66 17.10 -9.97 -1.02
CA GLY A 66 16.94 -10.40 0.38
C GLY A 66 16.52 -9.29 1.34
N GLY A 67 16.11 -8.12 0.83
CA GLY A 67 15.64 -7.00 1.62
C GLY A 67 14.17 -7.10 2.05
N ILE A 68 13.41 -8.01 1.43
CA ILE A 68 12.02 -8.34 1.77
C ILE A 68 11.94 -9.85 1.93
N ASN A 69 11.30 -10.31 3.01
CA ASN A 69 11.03 -11.72 3.22
C ASN A 69 9.82 -12.15 2.36
N PRO A 70 9.98 -13.04 1.37
CA PRO A 70 8.87 -13.51 0.55
C PRO A 70 7.93 -14.45 1.28
N LYS A 71 8.38 -15.07 2.39
CA LYS A 71 7.63 -16.04 3.20
C LYS A 71 7.64 -15.57 4.66
N PRO A 72 7.03 -14.41 4.96
CA PRO A 72 7.02 -13.88 6.32
C PRO A 72 6.25 -14.82 7.25
N ALA A 73 6.72 -14.92 8.49
CA ALA A 73 6.00 -15.57 9.59
C ALA A 73 5.63 -14.52 10.66
N PRO A 74 4.56 -13.72 10.44
CA PRO A 74 4.16 -12.70 11.39
C PRO A 74 3.86 -13.28 12.77
N ARG A 75 4.26 -12.57 13.81
CA ARG A 75 4.12 -13.01 15.20
C ARG A 75 3.50 -11.92 16.06
N VAL A 76 2.52 -12.31 16.88
CA VAL A 76 2.01 -11.46 17.94
C VAL A 76 3.03 -11.48 19.08
N LEU A 77 3.61 -10.32 19.37
CA LEU A 77 4.57 -10.16 20.45
C LEU A 77 3.88 -9.86 21.79
N THR A 78 2.84 -9.03 21.74
CA THR A 78 2.03 -8.66 22.90
C THR A 78 0.58 -8.47 22.47
N GLU A 79 -0.35 -8.89 23.31
CA GLU A 79 -1.78 -8.69 23.13
C GLU A 79 -2.41 -8.18 24.43
N ALA A 80 -3.37 -7.27 24.30
CA ALA A 80 -4.21 -6.74 25.37
C ALA A 80 -5.66 -6.63 24.86
N PRO A 81 -6.67 -6.35 25.70
CA PRO A 81 -8.08 -6.45 25.31
C PRO A 81 -8.50 -5.66 24.05
N ALA A 82 -7.76 -4.62 23.67
CA ALA A 82 -8.05 -3.79 22.50
C ALA A 82 -6.82 -3.48 21.63
N THR A 83 -5.66 -4.11 21.87
CA THR A 83 -4.42 -3.84 21.12
C THR A 83 -3.60 -5.10 20.92
N ALA A 84 -2.87 -5.15 19.79
CA ALA A 84 -1.86 -6.18 19.53
C ALA A 84 -0.62 -5.54 18.91
N PHE A 85 0.56 -6.00 19.34
CA PHE A 85 1.83 -5.64 18.70
C PHE A 85 2.31 -6.84 17.88
N ILE A 86 2.43 -6.63 16.56
CA ILE A 86 2.76 -7.68 15.61
C ILE A 86 4.09 -7.35 14.94
N ASP A 87 5.03 -8.28 15.00
CA ASP A 87 6.21 -8.27 14.15
C ASP A 87 5.86 -8.96 12.83
N ALA A 88 5.97 -8.19 11.74
CA ALA A 88 5.60 -8.62 10.40
C ALA A 88 6.68 -9.44 9.69
N ASP A 89 7.82 -9.72 10.34
CA ASP A 89 8.88 -10.59 9.82
C ASP A 89 9.44 -10.13 8.46
N ASN A 90 9.62 -8.82 8.33
CA ASN A 90 10.13 -8.15 7.13
C ASN A 90 9.31 -8.45 5.84
N SER A 91 7.99 -8.51 5.96
CA SER A 91 7.05 -8.79 4.86
C SER A 91 7.03 -7.72 3.75
N LEU A 92 6.16 -7.94 2.75
CA LEU A 92 5.87 -7.08 1.59
C LEU A 92 5.39 -5.65 1.90
N GLY A 93 5.41 -5.20 3.15
CA GLY A 93 5.18 -3.81 3.53
C GLY A 93 3.71 -3.36 3.46
N HIS A 94 3.51 -2.05 3.56
CA HIS A 94 2.20 -1.42 3.64
C HIS A 94 1.84 -0.75 2.31
N GLY A 95 0.77 -1.22 1.66
CA GLY A 95 0.18 -0.62 0.45
C GLY A 95 -0.50 0.74 0.70
N ALA A 96 -1.46 1.11 -0.15
CA ALA A 96 -2.27 2.31 0.08
C ALA A 96 -3.01 2.22 1.44
N ALA A 97 -3.02 3.31 2.21
CA ALA A 97 -3.55 3.28 3.58
C ALA A 97 -5.06 3.06 3.63
N ALA A 98 -5.79 3.51 2.59
CA ALA A 98 -7.20 3.18 2.40
C ALA A 98 -7.45 1.66 2.44
N CYS A 99 -6.60 0.84 1.81
CA CYS A 99 -6.81 -0.62 1.74
C CYS A 99 -6.93 -1.26 3.13
N PHE A 100 -6.16 -0.76 4.10
CA PHE A 100 -6.20 -1.22 5.48
C PHE A 100 -7.36 -0.60 6.26
N ALA A 101 -7.59 0.71 6.12
CA ALA A 101 -8.72 1.37 6.79
C ALA A 101 -10.06 0.74 6.37
N MET A 102 -10.23 0.42 5.09
CA MET A 102 -11.45 -0.21 4.57
C MET A 102 -11.72 -1.62 5.11
N MET A 103 -10.73 -2.32 5.69
CA MET A 103 -10.94 -3.64 6.29
C MET A 103 -11.92 -3.62 7.47
N ALA A 104 -12.14 -2.46 8.09
CA ALA A 104 -13.10 -2.29 9.19
C ALA A 104 -14.57 -2.19 8.70
N LEU A 105 -14.78 -1.84 7.43
CA LEU A 105 -16.12 -1.56 6.88
C LEU A 105 -17.09 -2.76 6.94
N PRO A 106 -16.69 -4.00 6.60
CA PRO A 106 -17.58 -5.16 6.70
C PRO A 106 -18.09 -5.41 8.13
N ALA A 107 -17.32 -5.01 9.14
CA ALA A 107 -17.69 -5.09 10.55
C ALA A 107 -18.53 -3.89 11.02
N LYS A 108 -18.90 -2.97 10.13
CA LYS A 108 -19.59 -1.70 10.45
C LYS A 108 -18.81 -0.84 11.44
N MET A 109 -17.48 -0.88 11.36
CA MET A 109 -16.58 -0.10 12.21
C MET A 109 -15.88 0.99 11.41
N ILE A 110 -15.50 2.06 12.12
CA ILE A 110 -14.59 3.07 11.58
C ILE A 110 -13.19 2.46 11.54
N GLY A 111 -12.55 2.53 10.37
CA GLY A 111 -11.16 2.14 10.18
C GLY A 111 -10.24 3.35 10.16
N PHE A 112 -9.07 3.20 10.77
CA PHE A 112 -7.97 4.16 10.71
C PHE A 112 -6.68 3.40 10.33
N SER A 113 -5.87 3.98 9.45
CA SER A 113 -4.55 3.44 9.13
C SER A 113 -3.54 4.56 8.88
N THR A 114 -2.30 4.30 9.28
CA THR A 114 -1.14 5.14 9.00
C THR A 114 0.12 4.29 8.91
N THR A 115 1.15 4.81 8.25
CA THR A 115 2.44 4.14 8.17
C THR A 115 3.57 5.17 8.09
N LYS A 116 4.76 4.76 8.55
CA LYS A 116 5.99 5.48 8.28
C LYS A 116 6.46 5.11 6.87
N THR A 117 6.56 6.11 6.00
CA THR A 117 7.14 5.99 4.67
C THR A 117 8.60 6.44 4.67
N GLY A 118 9.40 5.99 3.70
CA GLY A 118 10.87 5.99 3.65
C GLY A 118 11.63 7.28 4.03
N GLY A 119 12.42 7.81 3.10
CA GLY A 119 13.42 8.85 3.38
C GLY A 119 12.83 10.17 3.90
N ALA A 120 13.72 11.04 4.41
CA ALA A 120 13.39 12.36 4.93
C ALA A 120 12.98 13.32 3.80
N SER A 121 11.73 13.22 3.32
CA SER A 121 11.21 13.93 2.15
C SER A 121 10.39 15.18 2.50
N VAL A 122 9.90 15.29 3.73
CA VAL A 122 9.08 16.40 4.21
C VAL A 122 9.91 17.26 5.17
N VAL A 123 9.96 18.56 4.88
CA VAL A 123 10.58 19.57 5.75
C VAL A 123 9.57 19.95 6.83
N PRO A 124 9.89 19.81 8.13
CA PRO A 124 9.03 20.29 9.20
C PRO A 124 8.80 21.79 9.08
N HIS A 125 7.68 22.28 9.61
CA HIS A 125 7.40 23.71 9.67
C HIS A 125 8.56 24.47 10.33
N GLY A 126 9.06 25.52 9.66
CA GLY A 126 10.20 26.31 10.12
C GLY A 126 11.58 25.70 9.84
N GLY A 127 11.66 24.52 9.22
CA GLY A 127 12.92 23.89 8.79
C GLY A 127 13.35 24.27 7.37
N SER A 128 14.54 23.80 6.99
CA SER A 128 15.13 23.99 5.65
C SER A 128 15.62 22.69 4.99
N SER A 129 15.53 21.56 5.69
CA SER A 129 15.95 20.25 5.21
C SER A 129 14.91 19.19 5.56
N GLY A 130 14.78 18.18 4.70
CA GLY A 130 13.86 17.07 4.93
C GLY A 130 14.21 16.33 6.22
N LEU A 131 13.19 16.02 7.03
CA LEU A 131 13.35 15.26 8.28
C LEU A 131 12.28 14.16 8.42
N LEU A 132 11.09 14.38 7.90
CA LEU A 132 9.94 13.49 8.05
C LEU A 132 9.68 12.74 6.75
N GLY A 133 9.13 11.53 6.86
CA GLY A 133 8.49 10.87 5.72
C GLY A 133 7.14 11.53 5.42
N ASN A 134 6.52 11.12 4.32
CA ASN A 134 5.25 11.68 3.86
C ASN A 134 4.01 11.12 4.60
N HIS A 135 4.25 10.16 5.51
CA HIS A 135 3.34 9.52 6.46
C HIS A 135 1.84 9.70 6.15
N PRO A 136 1.21 8.81 5.38
CA PRO A 136 -0.20 8.97 5.04
C PRO A 136 -1.09 8.75 6.26
N ILE A 137 -2.28 9.35 6.19
CA ILE A 137 -3.38 9.10 7.12
C ILE A 137 -4.58 8.69 6.29
N ALA A 138 -5.21 7.57 6.67
CA ALA A 138 -6.44 7.10 6.08
C ALA A 138 -7.54 6.84 7.11
N TYR A 139 -8.76 7.17 6.74
CA TYR A 139 -10.00 6.83 7.45
C TYR A 139 -10.99 6.18 6.51
N ALA A 140 -11.71 5.18 7.01
CA ALA A 140 -12.88 4.61 6.35
C ALA A 140 -14.04 4.61 7.34
N ILE A 141 -15.11 5.33 7.00
CA ILE A 141 -16.26 5.53 7.87
C ILE A 141 -17.47 4.87 7.20
N PRO A 142 -18.07 3.85 7.83
CA PRO A 142 -19.27 3.23 7.32
C PRO A 142 -20.43 4.22 7.41
N THR A 143 -21.26 4.22 6.38
CA THR A 143 -22.53 4.96 6.35
C THR A 143 -23.67 3.95 6.32
N GLN A 144 -24.91 4.39 6.56
CA GLN A 144 -26.04 3.45 6.64
C GLN A 144 -26.49 2.99 5.25
N ALA A 145 -26.97 3.94 4.44
CA ALA A 145 -27.56 3.68 3.12
C ALA A 145 -26.69 4.18 1.96
N GLU A 146 -25.68 5.00 2.26
CA GLU A 146 -24.80 5.59 1.27
C GLU A 146 -23.53 4.76 1.08
N PRO A 147 -22.68 5.07 0.09
CA PRO A 147 -21.31 4.59 0.08
C PRO A 147 -20.53 5.06 1.31
N PRO A 148 -19.51 4.30 1.76
CA PRO A 148 -18.66 4.71 2.87
C PRO A 148 -17.85 5.96 2.52
N ILE A 149 -17.54 6.78 3.53
CA ILE A 149 -16.60 7.88 3.38
C ILE A 149 -15.18 7.31 3.53
N VAL A 150 -14.34 7.51 2.52
CA VAL A 150 -12.94 7.06 2.55
C VAL A 150 -12.02 8.26 2.28
N LEU A 151 -11.20 8.59 3.27
CA LEU A 151 -10.12 9.56 3.16
C LEU A 151 -8.80 8.80 3.12
N ASP A 152 -7.93 9.11 2.16
CA ASP A 152 -6.55 8.64 2.11
C ASP A 152 -5.68 9.75 1.52
N MET A 153 -4.77 10.29 2.32
CA MET A 153 -3.93 11.39 1.92
C MET A 153 -2.54 11.31 2.55
N ALA A 154 -1.55 11.83 1.83
CA ALA A 154 -0.23 12.07 2.38
C ALA A 154 -0.24 13.33 3.28
N CYS A 155 0.66 13.41 4.26
CA CYS A 155 0.76 14.56 5.15
C CYS A 155 1.67 15.68 4.62
N GLY A 156 2.47 15.42 3.59
CA GLY A 156 3.20 16.43 2.83
C GLY A 156 2.36 17.02 1.69
N TRP A 157 2.88 18.07 1.04
CA TRP A 157 2.18 18.79 -0.02
C TRP A 157 1.80 17.93 -1.24
N ILE A 158 2.62 16.92 -1.55
CA ILE A 158 2.45 16.04 -2.71
C ILE A 158 3.00 14.66 -2.37
N ALA A 159 2.36 13.61 -2.89
CA ALA A 159 2.86 12.25 -2.76
C ALA A 159 4.20 12.10 -3.49
N TRP A 160 5.17 11.40 -2.87
CA TRP A 160 6.54 11.30 -3.42
C TRP A 160 6.55 10.70 -4.84
N GLY A 161 5.70 9.70 -5.09
CA GLY A 161 5.56 9.08 -6.42
C GLY A 161 5.02 10.00 -7.52
N HIS A 162 4.63 11.24 -7.22
CA HIS A 162 4.20 12.26 -8.20
C HIS A 162 5.28 13.32 -8.48
N VAL A 163 6.34 13.42 -7.67
CA VAL A 163 7.36 14.48 -7.77
C VAL A 163 8.52 14.12 -8.71
N GLY A 164 8.73 12.84 -9.00
CA GLY A 164 9.80 12.43 -9.89
C GLY A 164 9.75 10.94 -10.18
N THR A 165 9.25 10.61 -11.36
CA THR A 165 9.38 9.29 -11.98
C THR A 165 9.66 9.43 -13.45
#